data_AF-A0A2V9R5Y4-F1
#
_entry.id   AF-A0A2V9R5Y4-F1
#
_cell.length_a   1.000
_cell.length_b   1.000
_cell.length_c   1.000
_cell.angle_alpha   90.00
_cell.angle_beta   90.00
_cell.angle_gamma   90.00
#
_symmetry.space_group_name_H-M   'P 1'
#
loop_
_entity.id
_entity.type
_entity.pdbx_description
1 polymer ?
#
loop_
_entity_poly.entity_id
_entity_poly.type
_entity_poly.pdbx_seq_one_letter_code
_entity_poly.pdbx_strand_id
1 'polypeptide(L)'
;MAQMNSGGGSGIARLILVPSVITLMVTILRLIGELQHWSSVWFNPGAGGGGAIMGITWLVPIFGVYFALKLSGPGERPERVGRAIMLAVLGFLVMVGGTFITFAPPIQFPGKVVAGFLLMAAAAALQLPAWPALFKTLLAYGYAARIPVALVMFFAIQGHWGTHYDALPPGFSEMSFWATYVRIGLLPQLIFWVVFTVIVGSLFGSIATAIFARRMSVSPAH
;
A
#
# COMPACT_ATOMS: atom_id res chain seq x y z
N MET A 1 0.69 6.82 41.77
CA MET A 1 -0.05 5.92 40.86
C MET A 1 0.26 6.36 39.43
N ALA A 2 0.99 5.55 38.67
CA ALA A 2 1.35 5.85 37.29
C ALA A 2 0.16 5.52 36.36
N GLN A 3 -0.38 6.52 35.67
CA GLN A 3 -1.31 6.27 34.56
C GLN A 3 -0.50 5.76 33.36
N MET A 4 -0.70 4.50 33.02
CA MET A 4 -0.23 3.92 31.76
C MET A 4 -1.12 4.44 30.63
N ASN A 5 -0.57 5.33 29.80
CA ASN A 5 -1.20 5.85 28.59
C ASN A 5 -1.40 4.72 27.56
N SER A 6 -2.58 4.10 27.56
CA SER A 6 -3.04 3.13 26.56
C SER A 6 -3.68 3.79 25.31
N GLY A 7 -3.43 5.09 25.07
CA GLY A 7 -4.18 5.89 24.10
C GLY A 7 -3.77 5.77 22.61
N GLY A 8 -2.60 5.21 22.28
CA GLY A 8 -2.09 5.25 20.90
C GLY A 8 -2.64 4.18 19.95
N GLY A 9 -2.93 2.98 20.46
CA GLY A 9 -3.31 1.82 19.62
C GLY A 9 -4.78 1.81 19.20
N SER A 10 -5.69 2.29 20.05
CA SER A 10 -7.13 2.24 19.76
C SER A 10 -7.56 3.25 18.69
N GLY A 11 -6.85 4.39 18.57
CA GLY A 11 -7.12 5.42 17.57
C GLY A 11 -6.85 4.94 16.14
N ILE A 12 -5.65 4.41 15.88
CA ILE A 12 -5.28 3.92 14.54
C ILE A 12 -6.15 2.72 14.16
N ALA A 13 -6.33 1.74 15.05
CA ALA A 13 -7.14 0.56 14.77
C ALA A 13 -8.58 0.94 14.39
N ARG A 14 -9.19 1.87 15.12
CA ARG A 14 -10.54 2.37 14.81
C ARG A 14 -10.58 3.16 13.50
N LEU A 15 -9.53 3.94 13.21
CA LEU A 15 -9.44 4.75 11.99
C LEU A 15 -9.34 3.88 10.73
N ILE A 16 -8.58 2.79 10.78
CA ILE A 16 -8.34 1.93 9.61
C ILE A 16 -9.38 0.82 9.45
N LEU A 17 -10.15 0.47 10.50
CA LEU A 17 -11.09 -0.66 10.48
C LEU A 17 -12.03 -0.64 9.26
N VAL A 18 -12.74 0.48 9.06
CA VAL A 18 -13.70 0.61 7.95
C VAL A 18 -12.99 0.53 6.59
N PRO A 19 -11.91 1.32 6.33
CA PRO A 19 -11.09 1.14 5.12
C PRO A 19 -10.60 -0.29 4.89
N SER A 20 -10.13 -0.98 5.94
CA SER A 20 -9.65 -2.37 5.84
C SER A 20 -10.76 -3.34 5.45
N VAL A 21 -11.97 -3.18 6.00
CA VAL A 21 -13.14 -3.99 5.62
C VAL A 21 -13.54 -3.73 4.17
N ILE A 22 -13.58 -2.47 3.73
CA ILE A 22 -13.88 -2.12 2.33
C ILE A 22 -12.84 -2.75 1.40
N THR A 23 -11.56 -2.66 1.74
CA THR A 23 -10.47 -3.25 0.95
C THR A 23 -10.56 -4.78 0.88
N LEU A 24 -10.94 -5.43 1.97
CA LEU A 24 -11.21 -6.87 1.97
C LEU A 24 -12.39 -7.23 1.07
N MET A 25 -13.49 -6.47 1.13
CA MET A 25 -14.65 -6.67 0.25
C MET A 25 -14.28 -6.53 -1.23
N VAL A 26 -13.49 -5.51 -1.58
CA VAL A 26 -13.01 -5.33 -2.96
C VAL A 26 -12.10 -6.48 -3.39
N THR A 27 -11.25 -6.99 -2.50
CA THR A 27 -10.39 -8.16 -2.76
C THR A 27 -11.22 -9.42 -3.03
N ILE A 28 -12.22 -9.69 -2.20
CA ILE A 28 -13.12 -10.85 -2.37
C ILE A 28 -13.94 -10.72 -3.64
N LEU A 29 -14.52 -9.54 -3.89
CA LEU A 29 -15.30 -9.27 -5.10
C LEU A 29 -14.44 -9.46 -6.35
N ARG A 30 -13.18 -9.00 -6.31
CA ARG A 30 -12.23 -9.22 -7.39
C ARG A 30 -11.98 -10.71 -7.63
N LEU A 31 -11.68 -11.45 -6.57
CA LEU A 31 -11.45 -12.90 -6.65
C LEU A 31 -12.65 -13.62 -7.25
N ILE A 32 -13.86 -13.35 -6.77
CA ILE A 32 -15.10 -13.95 -7.27
C ILE A 32 -15.29 -13.62 -8.75
N GLY A 33 -15.11 -12.36 -9.13
CA GLY A 33 -15.27 -11.94 -10.53
C GLY A 33 -14.30 -12.64 -11.47
N GLU A 34 -13.05 -12.87 -11.05
CA GLU A 34 -12.07 -13.62 -11.84
C GLU A 34 -12.42 -15.11 -11.94
N LEU A 35 -12.82 -15.74 -10.82
CA LEU A 35 -13.25 -17.14 -10.80
C LEU A 35 -14.53 -17.40 -11.61
N GLN A 36 -15.42 -16.41 -11.69
CA GLN A 36 -16.65 -16.47 -12.50
C GLN A 36 -16.45 -15.93 -13.93
N HIS A 37 -15.21 -15.62 -14.32
CA HIS A 37 -14.87 -15.10 -15.64
C HIS A 37 -15.71 -13.89 -16.07
N TRP A 38 -15.96 -12.97 -15.14
CA TRP A 38 -16.59 -11.69 -15.44
C TRP A 38 -15.69 -10.87 -16.39
N SER A 39 -16.23 -9.74 -16.87
CA SER A 39 -15.55 -8.90 -17.87
C SER A 39 -14.10 -8.59 -17.49
N SER A 40 -13.17 -8.89 -18.39
CA SER A 40 -11.72 -8.70 -18.22
C SER A 40 -11.31 -7.22 -18.11
N VAL A 41 -12.18 -6.29 -18.49
CA VAL A 41 -11.99 -4.85 -18.25
C VAL A 41 -12.00 -4.56 -16.74
N TRP A 42 -12.86 -5.26 -16.00
CA TRP A 42 -13.06 -5.08 -14.57
C TRP A 42 -12.25 -6.07 -13.74
N PHE A 43 -12.11 -7.33 -14.22
CA PHE A 43 -11.55 -8.47 -13.50
C PHE A 43 -10.48 -9.20 -14.34
N ASN A 44 -9.36 -8.54 -14.62
CA ASN A 44 -8.30 -9.11 -15.46
C ASN A 44 -7.44 -10.12 -14.67
N PRO A 45 -7.36 -11.41 -15.10
CA PRO A 45 -6.58 -12.44 -14.42
C PRO A 45 -5.08 -12.43 -14.78
N GLY A 46 -4.62 -11.53 -15.65
CA GLY A 46 -3.22 -11.44 -16.05
C GLY A 46 -2.29 -10.99 -14.92
N ALA A 47 -1.00 -11.33 -15.02
CA ALA A 47 0.01 -10.97 -14.05
C ALA A 47 0.05 -9.46 -13.76
N GLY A 48 0.20 -9.10 -12.49
CA GLY A 48 0.11 -7.71 -12.04
C GLY A 48 -1.30 -7.11 -12.12
N GLY A 49 -2.30 -7.91 -12.51
CA GLY A 49 -3.69 -7.53 -12.59
C GLY A 49 -4.06 -6.68 -13.81
N GLY A 50 -3.17 -6.51 -14.79
CA GLY A 50 -3.47 -5.90 -16.10
C GLY A 50 -4.09 -4.50 -16.09
N GLY A 51 -3.98 -3.74 -14.99
CA GLY A 51 -4.68 -2.46 -14.84
C GLY A 51 -6.18 -2.58 -14.55
N ALA A 52 -6.66 -3.75 -14.11
CA ALA A 52 -8.06 -3.99 -13.75
C ALA A 52 -8.61 -2.89 -12.84
N ILE A 53 -9.80 -2.40 -13.18
CA ILE A 53 -10.47 -1.33 -12.43
C ILE A 53 -10.84 -1.81 -11.02
N MET A 54 -11.23 -3.08 -10.87
CA MET A 54 -11.54 -3.66 -9.56
C MET A 54 -10.27 -4.09 -8.83
N GLY A 55 -9.39 -3.13 -8.53
CA GLY A 55 -8.13 -3.35 -7.82
C GLY A 55 -8.01 -2.47 -6.58
N ILE A 56 -7.54 -3.04 -5.47
CA ILE A 56 -7.33 -2.28 -4.23
C ILE A 56 -6.24 -1.21 -4.35
N THR A 57 -5.43 -1.24 -5.42
CA THR A 57 -4.45 -0.19 -5.76
C THR A 57 -5.10 1.19 -5.86
N TRP A 58 -6.33 1.28 -6.37
CA TRP A 58 -7.07 2.54 -6.53
C TRP A 58 -7.59 3.10 -5.21
N LEU A 59 -7.72 2.26 -4.17
CA LEU A 59 -8.15 2.70 -2.84
C LEU A 59 -7.05 3.46 -2.08
N VAL A 60 -5.78 3.26 -2.45
CA VAL A 60 -4.63 3.91 -1.80
C VAL A 60 -4.71 5.44 -1.82
N PRO A 61 -4.88 6.12 -2.98
CA PRO A 61 -5.00 7.58 -2.98
C PRO A 61 -6.25 8.06 -2.23
N ILE A 62 -7.37 7.35 -2.34
CA ILE A 62 -8.64 7.70 -1.67
C ILE A 62 -8.47 7.66 -0.15
N PHE A 63 -7.98 6.54 0.38
CA PHE A 63 -7.80 6.39 1.81
C PHE A 63 -6.61 7.20 2.34
N GLY A 64 -5.59 7.47 1.52
CA GLY A 64 -4.53 8.43 1.85
C GLY A 64 -5.09 9.83 2.16
N VAL A 65 -6.00 10.32 1.31
CA VAL A 65 -6.72 11.58 1.57
C VAL A 65 -7.58 11.48 2.83
N TYR A 66 -8.39 10.42 2.96
CA TYR A 66 -9.25 10.22 4.12
C TYR A 66 -8.46 10.25 5.45
N PHE A 67 -7.37 9.49 5.54
CA PHE A 67 -6.53 9.44 6.73
C PHE A 67 -5.87 10.78 7.02
N ALA A 68 -5.31 11.44 6.01
CA ALA A 68 -4.66 12.74 6.19
C ALA A 68 -5.62 13.81 6.72
N LEU A 69 -6.86 13.86 6.20
CA LEU A 69 -7.86 14.81 6.66
C LEU A 69 -8.36 14.46 8.08
N LYS A 70 -8.58 13.18 8.38
CA LYS A 70 -8.98 12.74 9.73
C LYS A 70 -7.92 13.00 10.79
N LEU A 71 -6.65 12.85 10.46
CA LEU A 71 -5.52 13.15 11.36
C LEU A 71 -5.24 14.66 11.47
N SER A 72 -5.53 15.44 10.43
CA SER A 72 -5.34 16.90 10.47
C SER A 72 -6.31 17.60 11.42
N GLY A 73 -7.55 17.12 11.54
CA GLY A 73 -8.56 17.71 12.43
C GLY A 73 -8.13 17.82 13.90
N PRO A 74 -7.59 16.75 14.51
CA PRO A 74 -6.99 16.76 15.85
C PRO A 74 -5.66 17.51 15.98
N GLY A 75 -5.14 18.11 14.90
CA GLY A 75 -3.87 18.83 14.91
C GLY A 75 -2.63 17.98 14.61
N GLU A 76 -2.77 16.68 14.29
CA GLU A 76 -1.66 15.80 13.89
C GLU A 76 -1.23 16.04 12.42
N ARG A 77 -1.24 17.28 11.96
CA ARG A 77 -0.80 17.68 10.62
C ARG A 77 0.74 17.78 10.54
N PRO A 78 1.36 17.71 9.35
CA PRO A 78 2.80 17.88 9.24
C PRO A 78 3.15 19.34 9.54
N GLU A 79 4.30 19.58 10.17
CA GLU A 79 4.79 20.94 10.46
C GLU A 79 4.89 21.79 9.18
N ARG A 80 5.29 21.16 8.08
CA ARG A 80 5.44 21.78 6.76
C ARG A 80 4.87 20.84 5.70
N VAL A 81 3.66 21.12 5.22
CA VAL A 81 3.00 20.32 4.18
C VAL A 81 3.85 20.20 2.91
N GLY A 82 4.53 21.28 2.50
CA GLY A 82 5.45 21.25 1.35
C GLY A 82 6.62 20.28 1.51
N ARG A 83 7.17 20.15 2.73
CA ARG A 83 8.22 19.16 3.04
C ARG A 83 7.67 17.74 2.93
N ALA A 84 6.44 17.50 3.39
CA ALA A 84 5.79 16.19 3.27
C ALA A 84 5.55 15.80 1.81
N ILE A 85 5.10 16.72 0.96
CA ILE A 85 4.96 16.49 -0.48
C ILE A 85 6.31 16.18 -1.12
N MET A 86 7.34 16.99 -0.84
CA MET A 86 8.69 16.79 -1.40
C MET A 86 9.27 15.43 -1.01
N LEU A 87 9.15 15.03 0.27
CA LEU A 87 9.63 13.74 0.74
C LEU A 87 8.81 12.57 0.18
N ALA A 88 7.51 12.74 -0.07
CA ALA A 88 6.69 11.74 -0.74
C ALA A 88 7.10 11.54 -2.21
N VAL A 89 7.39 12.64 -2.93
CA VAL A 89 7.91 12.58 -4.30
C VAL A 89 9.30 11.92 -4.34
N LEU A 90 10.21 12.32 -3.45
CA LEU A 90 11.53 11.70 -3.35
C LEU A 90 11.41 10.20 -3.01
N GLY A 91 10.55 9.84 -2.05
CA GLY A 91 10.25 8.46 -1.72
C GLY A 91 9.73 7.68 -2.92
N PHE A 92 8.83 8.26 -3.71
CA PHE A 92 8.33 7.63 -4.94
C PHE A 92 9.45 7.33 -5.93
N LEU A 93 10.36 8.28 -6.17
CA LEU A 93 11.52 8.07 -7.05
C LEU A 93 12.44 6.95 -6.53
N VAL A 94 12.72 6.92 -5.23
CA VAL A 94 13.54 5.88 -4.59
C VAL A 94 12.86 4.52 -4.68
N MET A 95 11.53 4.45 -4.49
CA MET A 95 10.75 3.23 -4.66
C MET A 95 10.79 2.71 -6.10
N VAL A 96 10.68 3.60 -7.10
CA VAL A 96 10.84 3.24 -8.52
C VAL A 96 12.23 2.66 -8.79
N GLY A 97 13.28 3.29 -8.25
CA GLY A 97 14.66 2.75 -8.32
C GLY A 97 14.79 1.36 -7.69
N GLY A 98 14.23 1.16 -6.50
CA GLY A 98 14.21 -0.16 -5.84
C GLY A 98 13.43 -1.21 -6.63
N THR A 99 12.34 -0.80 -7.27
CA THR A 99 11.52 -1.66 -8.15
C THR A 99 12.32 -2.09 -9.37
N PHE A 100 13.02 -1.14 -9.99
CA PHE A 100 13.88 -1.41 -11.13
C PHE A 100 15.00 -2.39 -10.77
N ILE A 101 15.70 -2.18 -9.65
CA ILE A 101 16.74 -3.11 -9.16
C ILE A 101 16.17 -4.52 -8.91
N THR A 102 14.97 -4.61 -8.35
CA THR A 102 14.35 -5.90 -7.97
C THR A 102 13.88 -6.69 -9.19
N PHE A 103 13.19 -6.02 -10.12
CA PHE A 103 12.39 -6.69 -11.15
C PHE A 103 12.89 -6.48 -12.58
N ALA A 104 13.81 -5.55 -12.85
CA ALA A 104 14.29 -5.33 -14.21
C ALA A 104 15.16 -6.51 -14.69
N PRO A 105 14.81 -7.16 -15.82
CA PRO A 105 15.59 -8.27 -16.36
C PRO A 105 17.08 -7.95 -16.65
N PRO A 106 17.44 -6.74 -17.12
CA PRO A 106 18.85 -6.41 -17.40
C PRO A 106 19.75 -6.33 -16.16
N ILE A 107 19.20 -6.10 -14.97
CA ILE A 107 19.99 -5.94 -13.74
C ILE A 107 20.21 -7.31 -13.10
N GLN A 108 21.45 -7.79 -13.07
CA GLN A 108 21.80 -9.08 -12.50
C GLN A 108 23.04 -8.96 -11.62
N PHE A 109 22.86 -9.10 -10.30
CA PHE A 109 23.95 -9.24 -9.33
C PHE A 109 23.47 -9.99 -8.08
N PRO A 110 24.37 -10.67 -7.33
CA PRO A 110 24.00 -11.37 -6.10
C PRO A 110 23.34 -10.43 -5.09
N GLY A 111 22.15 -10.78 -4.60
CA GLY A 111 21.43 -10.00 -3.59
C GLY A 111 20.61 -8.82 -4.11
N LYS A 112 20.44 -8.64 -5.43
CA LYS A 112 19.64 -7.54 -6.01
C LYS A 112 18.24 -7.40 -5.42
N VAL A 113 17.55 -8.51 -5.14
CA VAL A 113 16.20 -8.53 -4.56
C VAL A 113 16.20 -7.93 -3.16
N VAL A 114 17.18 -8.31 -2.33
CA VAL A 114 17.33 -7.78 -0.97
C VAL A 114 17.66 -6.29 -1.03
N ALA A 115 18.61 -5.89 -1.87
CA ALA A 115 18.99 -4.49 -2.05
C ALA A 115 17.81 -3.62 -2.50
N GLY A 116 17.04 -4.10 -3.49
CA GLY A 116 15.86 -3.39 -4.00
C GLY A 116 14.75 -3.25 -2.95
N PHE A 117 14.46 -4.30 -2.17
CA PHE A 117 13.49 -4.22 -1.08
C PHE A 117 13.95 -3.33 0.08
N LEU A 118 15.24 -3.34 0.43
CA LEU A 118 15.80 -2.41 1.42
C LEU A 118 15.67 -0.96 0.95
N LEU A 119 15.90 -0.70 -0.34
CA LEU A 119 15.74 0.63 -0.92
C LEU A 119 14.26 1.09 -0.88
N MET A 120 13.31 0.20 -1.16
CA MET A 120 11.88 0.48 -1.00
C MET A 120 11.50 0.74 0.46
N ALA A 121 12.01 -0.05 1.41
CA ALA A 121 11.76 0.17 2.84
C ALA A 121 12.30 1.54 3.30
N ALA A 122 13.49 1.91 2.84
CA ALA A 122 14.06 3.23 3.07
C ALA A 122 13.18 4.34 2.48
N ALA A 123 12.64 4.15 1.27
CA ALA A 123 11.72 5.11 0.64
C ALA A 123 10.45 5.37 1.47
N ALA A 124 9.87 4.33 2.09
CA ALA A 124 8.75 4.49 3.02
C ALA A 124 9.21 5.20 4.31
N ALA A 125 10.39 4.86 4.84
CA ALA A 125 10.92 5.47 6.05
C ALA A 125 11.18 6.98 5.91
N LEU A 126 11.42 7.50 4.69
CA LEU A 126 11.49 8.94 4.43
C LEU A 126 10.22 9.71 4.82
N GLN A 127 9.07 9.04 4.89
CA GLN A 127 7.80 9.67 5.27
C GLN A 127 7.66 9.83 6.78
N LEU A 128 8.37 9.03 7.58
CA LEU A 128 8.31 9.07 9.04
C LEU A 128 8.65 10.44 9.63
N PRO A 129 9.78 11.10 9.28
CA PRO A 129 10.09 12.44 9.79
C PRO A 129 9.21 13.55 9.18
N ALA A 130 8.48 13.26 8.09
CA ALA A 130 7.62 14.23 7.43
C ALA A 130 6.25 14.33 8.12
N TRP A 131 5.65 13.17 8.41
CA TRP A 131 4.33 13.06 9.02
C TRP A 131 4.19 11.71 9.75
N PRO A 132 4.65 11.60 11.00
CA PRO A 132 4.69 10.33 11.73
C PRO A 132 3.34 9.63 11.88
N ALA A 133 2.27 10.40 12.14
CA ALA A 133 0.93 9.87 12.34
C ALA A 133 0.35 9.24 11.05
N LEU A 134 0.47 9.95 9.93
CA LEU A 134 0.03 9.45 8.63
C LEU A 134 0.85 8.24 8.18
N PHE A 135 2.17 8.27 8.39
CA PHE A 135 3.04 7.12 8.12
C PHE A 135 2.58 5.86 8.89
N LYS A 136 2.41 5.95 10.21
CA LYS A 136 1.97 4.81 11.04
C LYS A 136 0.60 4.29 10.61
N THR A 137 -0.33 5.20 10.30
CA THR A 137 -1.68 4.85 9.85
C THR A 137 -1.65 4.13 8.51
N LEU A 138 -0.91 4.66 7.53
CA LEU A 138 -0.78 4.04 6.20
C LEU A 138 -0.02 2.72 6.26
N LEU A 139 0.96 2.59 7.14
CA LEU A 139 1.70 1.34 7.35
C LEU A 139 0.76 0.26 7.92
N ALA A 140 0.00 0.59 8.97
CA ALA A 140 -0.96 -0.32 9.58
C ALA A 140 -2.08 -0.71 8.60
N TYR A 141 -2.65 0.27 7.90
CA TYR A 141 -3.63 0.03 6.84
C TYR A 141 -3.04 -0.81 5.69
N GLY A 142 -1.81 -0.53 5.28
CA GLY A 142 -1.09 -1.28 4.25
C GLY A 142 -0.99 -2.76 4.61
N TYR A 143 -0.56 -3.10 5.83
CA TYR A 143 -0.55 -4.50 6.27
C TYR A 143 -1.94 -5.10 6.38
N ALA A 144 -2.92 -4.37 6.91
CA ALA A 144 -4.30 -4.84 7.00
C ALA A 144 -4.92 -5.14 5.62
N ALA A 145 -4.53 -4.39 4.59
CA ALA A 145 -4.93 -4.61 3.21
C ALA A 145 -4.20 -5.79 2.54
N ARG A 146 -2.90 -5.98 2.85
CA ARG A 146 -2.02 -6.88 2.09
C ARG A 146 -1.89 -8.28 2.67
N ILE A 147 -2.08 -8.45 3.98
CA ILE A 147 -2.09 -9.78 4.61
C ILE A 147 -3.21 -10.66 4.01
N PRO A 148 -4.48 -10.19 3.88
CA PRO A 148 -5.51 -10.97 3.22
C PRO A 148 -5.17 -11.35 1.78
N VAL A 149 -4.56 -10.42 1.01
CA VAL A 149 -4.13 -10.70 -0.36
C VAL A 149 -3.05 -11.77 -0.40
N ALA A 150 -2.05 -11.70 0.49
CA ALA A 150 -1.02 -12.74 0.57
C ALA A 150 -1.62 -14.11 0.89
N LEU A 151 -2.62 -14.18 1.78
CA LEU A 151 -3.34 -15.43 2.07
C LEU A 151 -4.12 -15.93 0.86
N VAL A 152 -4.80 -15.06 0.11
CA VAL A 152 -5.47 -15.45 -1.14
C VAL A 152 -4.46 -15.99 -2.15
N MET A 153 -3.31 -15.34 -2.31
CA MET A 153 -2.24 -15.81 -3.20
C MET A 153 -1.68 -17.17 -2.77
N PHE A 154 -1.57 -17.43 -1.45
CA PHE A 154 -1.15 -18.75 -0.95
C PHE A 154 -2.08 -19.86 -1.49
N PHE A 155 -3.39 -19.69 -1.33
CA PHE A 155 -4.38 -20.67 -1.78
C PHE A 155 -4.51 -20.73 -3.30
N ALA A 156 -4.45 -19.60 -3.99
CA ALA A 156 -4.51 -19.55 -5.45
C ALA A 156 -3.32 -20.25 -6.09
N ILE A 157 -2.09 -20.02 -5.59
CA ILE A 157 -0.88 -20.68 -6.11
C ILE A 157 -0.90 -22.18 -5.83
N GLN A 158 -1.41 -22.60 -4.66
CA GLN A 158 -1.54 -24.02 -4.34
C GLN A 158 -2.64 -24.71 -5.17
N GLY A 159 -3.74 -24.02 -5.41
CA GLY A 159 -4.93 -24.55 -6.06
C GLY A 159 -4.99 -24.32 -7.57
N HIS A 160 -4.04 -23.59 -8.15
CA HIS A 160 -3.99 -23.22 -9.57
C HIS A 160 -5.33 -22.63 -10.06
N TRP A 161 -5.81 -21.61 -9.37
CA TRP A 161 -7.13 -21.03 -9.62
C TRP A 161 -7.25 -20.29 -10.97
N GLY A 162 -6.14 -20.01 -11.66
CA GLY A 162 -6.15 -19.33 -12.96
C GLY A 162 -6.54 -17.85 -12.85
N THR A 163 -6.27 -17.25 -11.69
CA THR A 163 -6.55 -15.85 -11.37
C THR A 163 -5.27 -15.02 -11.44
N HIS A 164 -5.37 -13.70 -11.29
CA HIS A 164 -4.15 -12.88 -11.19
C HIS A 164 -3.33 -13.16 -9.92
N TYR A 165 -3.93 -13.83 -8.92
CA TYR A 165 -3.26 -14.16 -7.65
C TYR A 165 -2.24 -15.28 -7.79
N ASP A 166 -2.33 -16.10 -8.85
CA ASP A 166 -1.41 -17.18 -9.19
C ASP A 166 -0.71 -16.98 -10.55
N ALA A 167 -0.96 -15.84 -11.22
CA ALA A 167 -0.34 -15.51 -12.49
C ALA A 167 1.16 -15.15 -12.34
N LEU A 168 2.01 -15.89 -13.04
CA LEU A 168 3.43 -15.60 -13.16
C LEU A 168 3.67 -14.43 -14.14
N PRO A 169 4.60 -13.51 -13.86
CA PRO A 169 5.00 -12.50 -14.83
C PRO A 169 5.59 -13.14 -16.10
N PRO A 170 5.48 -12.49 -17.26
CA PRO A 170 6.07 -13.00 -18.50
C PRO A 170 7.57 -13.29 -18.34
N GLY A 171 8.01 -14.46 -18.81
CA GLY A 171 9.42 -14.88 -18.77
C GLY A 171 9.90 -15.40 -17.41
N PHE A 172 9.02 -15.58 -16.42
CA PHE A 172 9.36 -16.30 -15.19
C PHE A 172 9.32 -17.81 -15.42
N SER A 173 10.39 -18.50 -15.01
CA SER A 173 10.42 -19.96 -15.00
C SER A 173 9.50 -20.51 -13.92
N GLU A 174 8.95 -21.69 -14.16
CA GLU A 174 8.24 -22.44 -13.12
C GLU A 174 9.17 -22.69 -11.92
N MET A 175 8.63 -22.53 -10.72
CA MET A 175 9.33 -22.74 -9.46
C MET A 175 8.50 -23.63 -8.55
N SER A 176 9.12 -24.20 -7.52
CA SER A 176 8.39 -24.90 -6.47
C SER A 176 7.40 -23.96 -5.78
N PHE A 177 6.31 -24.53 -5.23
CA PHE A 177 5.26 -23.80 -4.53
C PHE A 177 5.80 -22.71 -3.59
N TRP A 178 6.71 -23.06 -2.68
CA TRP A 178 7.27 -22.12 -1.70
C TRP A 178 8.10 -21.00 -2.34
N ALA A 179 8.88 -21.33 -3.36
CA ALA A 179 9.67 -20.33 -4.07
C ALA A 179 8.75 -19.33 -4.82
N THR A 180 7.70 -19.82 -5.46
CA THR A 180 6.67 -18.98 -6.10
C THR A 180 5.95 -18.12 -5.07
N TYR A 181 5.42 -18.72 -4.01
CA TYR A 181 4.67 -17.99 -2.98
C TYR A 181 5.52 -16.91 -2.32
N VAL A 182 6.76 -17.20 -1.92
CA VAL A 182 7.61 -16.21 -1.26
C VAL A 182 7.99 -15.07 -2.21
N ARG A 183 8.37 -15.37 -3.46
CA ARG A 183 8.90 -14.37 -4.40
C ARG A 183 7.83 -13.55 -5.10
N ILE A 184 6.67 -14.14 -5.38
CA ILE A 184 5.59 -13.53 -6.17
C ILE A 184 4.44 -13.06 -5.27
N GLY A 185 4.13 -13.84 -4.22
CA GLY A 185 3.07 -13.52 -3.26
C GLY A 185 3.58 -12.70 -2.08
N LEU A 186 4.27 -13.36 -1.15
CA LEU A 186 4.55 -12.83 0.17
C LEU A 186 5.39 -11.54 0.16
N LEU A 187 6.58 -11.58 -0.44
CA LEU A 187 7.50 -10.43 -0.41
C LEU A 187 6.94 -9.21 -1.16
N PRO A 188 6.39 -9.34 -2.38
CA PRO A 188 5.78 -8.19 -3.05
C PRO A 188 4.58 -7.62 -2.28
N GLN A 189 3.72 -8.47 -1.70
CA GLN A 189 2.55 -7.98 -0.93
C GLN A 189 2.96 -7.28 0.37
N LEU A 190 3.93 -7.81 1.11
CA LEU A 190 4.30 -7.28 2.41
C LEU A 190 5.36 -6.16 2.37
N ILE A 191 6.11 -6.03 1.28
CA ILE A 191 7.13 -4.98 1.12
C ILE A 191 6.70 -3.98 0.05
N PHE A 192 6.73 -4.39 -1.23
CA PHE A 192 6.50 -3.47 -2.35
C PHE A 192 5.15 -2.76 -2.23
N TRP A 193 4.08 -3.51 -2.03
CA TRP A 193 2.72 -2.95 -1.99
C TRP A 193 2.42 -2.15 -0.71
N VAL A 194 3.06 -2.50 0.41
CA VAL A 194 2.96 -1.71 1.65
C VAL A 194 3.70 -0.39 1.49
N VAL A 195 4.92 -0.41 0.92
CA VAL A 195 5.69 0.80 0.61
C VAL A 195 4.93 1.70 -0.37
N PHE A 196 4.35 1.13 -1.43
CA PHE A 196 3.47 1.86 -2.35
C PHE A 196 2.31 2.55 -1.59
N THR A 197 1.66 1.82 -0.68
CA THR A 197 0.54 2.36 0.12
C THR A 197 0.98 3.54 0.98
N VAL A 198 2.13 3.43 1.64
CA VAL A 198 2.70 4.52 2.45
C VAL A 198 3.03 5.72 1.59
N ILE A 199 3.75 5.56 0.50
CA ILE A 199 4.26 6.67 -0.31
C ILE A 199 3.13 7.38 -1.05
N VAL A 200 2.30 6.63 -1.79
CA VAL A 200 1.20 7.21 -2.57
C VAL A 200 0.13 7.77 -1.63
N GLY A 201 -0.19 7.08 -0.54
CA GLY A 201 -1.08 7.60 0.49
C GLY A 201 -0.56 8.91 1.10
N SER A 202 0.74 8.99 1.38
CA SER A 202 1.38 10.20 1.92
C SER A 202 1.35 11.36 0.93
N LEU A 203 1.60 11.08 -0.36
CA LEU A 203 1.58 12.09 -1.41
C LEU A 203 0.19 12.71 -1.55
N PHE A 204 -0.83 11.89 -1.78
CA PHE A 204 -2.20 12.37 -1.97
C PHE A 204 -2.79 12.97 -0.69
N GLY A 205 -2.48 12.37 0.46
CA GLY A 205 -2.85 12.92 1.76
C GLY A 205 -2.26 14.31 2.02
N SER A 206 -0.99 14.50 1.69
CA SER A 206 -0.31 15.80 1.84
C SER A 206 -0.83 16.84 0.86
N ILE A 207 -1.10 16.46 -0.41
CA ILE A 207 -1.72 17.35 -1.41
C ILE A 207 -3.11 17.79 -0.94
N ALA A 208 -3.96 16.86 -0.52
CA ALA A 208 -5.29 17.18 0.00
C ALA A 208 -5.20 18.11 1.21
N THR A 209 -4.28 17.84 2.13
CA THR A 209 -4.05 18.72 3.29
C THR A 209 -3.63 20.12 2.84
N ALA A 210 -2.76 20.27 1.83
CA ALA A 210 -2.39 21.58 1.31
C ALA A 210 -3.60 22.35 0.74
N ILE A 211 -4.48 21.66 0.03
CA ILE A 211 -5.69 22.24 -0.59
C ILE A 211 -6.71 22.64 0.48
N PHE A 212 -6.94 21.77 1.46
CA PHE A 212 -8.01 21.94 2.46
C PHE A 212 -7.57 22.63 3.75
N ALA A 213 -6.27 22.76 4.04
CA ALA A 213 -5.75 23.42 5.24
C ALA A 213 -6.23 24.88 5.38
N ARG A 214 -6.42 25.60 4.25
CA ARG A 214 -6.93 26.98 4.25
C ARG A 214 -8.39 27.08 4.70
N ARG A 215 -9.19 26.02 4.59
CA ARG A 215 -10.60 26.01 5.03
C ARG A 215 -10.74 25.66 6.51
N MET A 216 -9.77 24.94 7.09
CA MET A 216 -9.79 24.54 8.49
C MET A 216 -9.25 25.61 9.45
N SER A 217 -8.58 26.66 8.94
CA SER A 217 -8.11 27.81 9.72
C SER A 217 -9.12 28.96 9.82
N VAL A 218 -10.34 28.81 9.26
CA VAL A 218 -11.34 29.90 9.14
C VAL A 218 -12.63 29.58 9.91
N SER A 219 -12.59 28.73 10.94
CA SER A 219 -13.65 28.71 11.95
C SER A 219 -13.16 29.42 13.20
N PRO A 220 -13.47 30.73 13.37
CA PRO A 220 -13.53 31.29 14.71
C PRO A 220 -14.63 30.55 15.46
N ALA A 221 -14.36 30.16 16.70
CA ALA A 221 -15.41 29.78 17.63
C ALA A 221 -16.38 30.97 17.74
N HIS A 222 -17.65 30.73 17.40
CA HIS A 222 -18.79 31.54 17.82
C HIS A 222 -19.42 30.87 19.03
#